data_AF-A0A8J8BEB9-F1
#
_entry.id   AF-A0A8J8BEB9-F1
#
_cell.length_a   1.000
_cell.length_b   1.000
_cell.length_c   1.000
_cell.angle_alpha   90.00
_cell.angle_beta   90.00
_cell.angle_gamma   90.00
#
_symmetry.space_group_name_H-M   'P 1'
#
loop_
_entity.id
_entity.type
_entity.pdbx_description
1 polymer ?
#
loop_
_entity_poly.entity_id
_entity_poly.type
_entity_poly.pdbx_seq_one_letter_code
_entity_poly.pdbx_strand_id
1 'polypeptide(L)'
;MPATALVAGLALAGSTLSAAPAFAQATRQTATRTAALSASQFDGNTLTRDLEVNFADNHWSWTAWNDSTPVAFGSGQPDYQCAEFVARALAAAGLVPGLSPDAPQDDYFHYHAPNGQVYDLLLITPLPQYKTIYDFLMDSGLATDVGDDEAAAQPGDMVVTYLGYDGEASHMGLVATAPTATAEATVDAHNNARYRFGYHYYAPSHLVKLVPNAFVTVWAWAAEQWLSHGTSETVNQHATVNDRMARATDPTGPQV
;
A
#
# COMPACT_ATOMS: atom_id res chain seq x y z
N MET A 1 18.07 65.36 38.59
CA MET A 1 17.78 64.01 39.13
C MET A 1 17.90 63.01 37.98
N PRO A 2 18.45 61.80 38.23
CA PRO A 2 19.15 60.93 37.27
C PRO A 2 18.14 60.24 36.31
N ALA A 3 18.51 59.64 35.18
CA ALA A 3 19.32 58.42 35.05
C ALA A 3 19.58 58.12 33.55
N THR A 4 20.82 57.83 33.11
CA THR A 4 21.49 56.48 33.01
C THR A 4 20.95 55.70 31.79
N ALA A 5 21.70 55.05 30.89
CA ALA A 5 23.11 54.79 30.54
C ALA A 5 23.04 54.06 29.15
N LEU A 6 23.94 54.28 28.17
CA LEU A 6 25.22 53.57 27.94
C LEU A 6 25.02 52.05 27.64
N VAL A 7 25.64 51.36 26.67
CA VAL A 7 26.65 51.65 25.64
C VAL A 7 26.91 50.36 24.81
N ALA A 8 27.71 50.51 23.74
CA ALA A 8 28.53 49.51 23.03
C ALA A 8 27.86 48.68 21.92
N GLY A 9 28.52 48.41 20.79
CA GLY A 9 29.91 48.73 20.44
C GLY A 9 30.32 48.35 19.02
N LEU A 10 31.49 48.91 18.66
CA LEU A 10 32.50 48.56 17.64
C LEU A 10 32.39 47.15 17.01
N ALA A 11 32.63 46.85 15.73
CA ALA A 11 33.44 47.38 14.62
C ALA A 11 34.50 46.34 14.15
N LEU A 12 34.53 46.16 12.82
CA LEU A 12 35.69 45.95 11.91
C LEU A 12 36.23 44.56 11.53
N ALA A 13 36.43 44.46 10.20
CA ALA A 13 37.46 43.77 9.40
C ALA A 13 37.41 42.23 9.37
N GLY A 14 37.86 41.52 8.33
CA GLY A 14 38.62 41.83 7.11
C GLY A 14 39.09 40.47 6.53
N SER A 15 39.32 40.41 5.22
CA SER A 15 39.54 39.19 4.42
C SER A 15 41.02 38.78 4.26
N THR A 16 41.29 37.46 4.10
CA THR A 16 42.53 36.87 3.50
C THR A 16 42.21 35.43 3.01
N LEU A 17 42.36 35.06 1.73
CA LEU A 17 43.54 34.62 0.94
C LEU A 17 43.93 33.13 1.05
N SER A 18 44.28 32.57 -0.11
CA SER A 18 44.52 31.16 -0.51
C SER A 18 45.78 30.46 0.03
N ALA A 19 45.77 29.12 0.07
CA ALA A 19 46.92 28.24 -0.22
C ALA A 19 46.51 26.76 -0.42
N ALA A 20 47.12 26.09 -1.40
CA ALA A 20 47.12 24.63 -1.65
C ALA A 20 48.58 24.09 -1.43
N PRO A 21 48.98 22.84 -1.76
CA PRO A 21 48.39 21.49 -1.68
C PRO A 21 49.28 20.51 -0.85
N ALA A 22 48.84 19.27 -0.54
CA ALA A 22 49.75 18.16 -0.21
C ALA A 22 49.09 16.78 -0.40
N PHE A 23 49.72 15.93 -1.22
CA PHE A 23 49.43 14.50 -1.37
C PHE A 23 50.05 13.70 -0.22
N ALA A 24 49.29 12.79 0.39
CA ALA A 24 49.81 11.57 1.03
C ALA A 24 48.70 10.51 1.16
N GLN A 25 49.05 9.28 0.79
CA GLN A 25 48.25 8.06 0.76
C GLN A 25 47.73 7.63 2.14
N ALA A 26 46.57 6.96 2.20
CA ALA A 26 46.40 5.76 3.04
C ALA A 26 45.09 4.99 2.70
N THR A 27 45.29 3.79 2.15
CA THR A 27 44.53 2.54 2.38
C THR A 27 43.02 2.49 2.20
N ARG A 28 42.62 1.64 1.23
CA ARG A 28 41.37 0.85 1.24
C ARG A 28 41.09 0.31 2.65
N GLN A 29 39.94 0.66 3.21
CA GLN A 29 39.22 -0.18 4.17
C GLN A 29 37.86 -0.54 3.57
N THR A 30 37.91 -1.55 2.70
CA THR A 30 36.86 -2.56 2.63
C THR A 30 36.95 -3.40 3.92
N ALA A 31 35.81 -3.78 4.48
CA ALA A 31 35.60 -4.45 5.78
C ALA A 31 35.69 -3.48 6.98
N THR A 32 34.71 -3.34 7.87
CA THR A 32 33.67 -4.29 8.31
C THR A 32 32.54 -3.47 8.95
N ARG A 33 31.46 -3.16 8.21
CA ARG A 33 30.16 -2.83 8.84
C ARG A 33 29.29 -4.08 8.85
N THR A 34 29.81 -5.14 9.47
CA THR A 34 28.96 -6.16 10.08
C THR A 34 28.67 -5.65 11.49
N ALA A 35 27.93 -4.55 11.57
CA ALA A 35 27.24 -4.23 12.81
C ALA A 35 26.21 -5.34 12.96
N ALA A 36 26.37 -6.16 14.01
CA ALA A 36 25.42 -7.16 14.39
C ALA A 36 24.04 -6.49 14.51
N LEU A 37 23.22 -6.64 13.48
CA LEU A 37 21.79 -6.44 13.57
C LEU A 37 21.32 -7.45 14.59
N SER A 38 21.10 -7.00 15.82
CA SER A 38 20.35 -7.75 16.80
C SER A 38 19.01 -8.10 16.16
N ALA A 39 18.76 -9.39 15.99
CA ALA A 39 17.52 -9.96 15.43
C ALA A 39 16.27 -9.71 16.32
N SER A 40 16.25 -8.62 17.08
CA SER A 40 15.24 -8.27 18.09
C SER A 40 14.50 -6.97 17.81
N GLN A 41 14.56 -6.42 16.59
CA GLN A 41 13.87 -5.16 16.29
C GLN A 41 13.48 -4.97 14.82
N PHE A 42 13.43 -6.06 14.05
CA PHE A 42 12.79 -6.06 12.75
C PHE A 42 11.36 -6.53 12.96
N ASP A 43 10.46 -5.59 13.28
CA ASP A 43 9.03 -5.89 13.28
C ASP A 43 8.59 -6.00 11.82
N GLY A 44 8.49 -7.24 11.33
CA GLY A 44 8.07 -7.52 9.96
C GLY A 44 6.74 -6.86 9.59
N ASN A 45 5.87 -6.61 10.58
CA ASN A 45 4.61 -5.88 10.39
C ASN A 45 4.80 -4.43 10.01
N THR A 46 5.72 -3.76 10.70
CA THR A 46 6.02 -2.36 10.41
C THR A 46 6.60 -2.26 9.00
N LEU A 47 7.53 -3.15 8.61
CA LEU A 47 8.09 -3.12 7.26
C LEU A 47 7.03 -3.36 6.18
N THR A 48 6.19 -4.39 6.32
CA THR A 48 5.20 -4.70 5.26
C THR A 48 4.21 -3.55 5.11
N ARG A 49 3.70 -3.02 6.23
CA ARG A 49 2.78 -1.89 6.22
C ARG A 49 3.40 -0.63 5.60
N ASP A 50 4.65 -0.33 5.92
CA ASP A 50 5.37 0.80 5.32
C ASP A 50 5.52 0.65 3.80
N LEU A 51 5.73 -0.58 3.30
CA LEU A 51 5.82 -0.85 1.86
C LEU A 51 4.47 -0.66 1.15
N GLU A 52 3.37 -1.11 1.75
CA GLU A 52 2.01 -0.92 1.21
C GLU A 52 1.67 0.57 1.12
N VAL A 53 1.87 1.29 2.22
CA VAL A 53 1.57 2.73 2.31
C VAL A 53 2.48 3.53 1.39
N ASN A 54 3.77 3.18 1.29
CA ASN A 54 4.67 3.83 0.35
C ASN A 54 4.27 3.56 -1.10
N PHE A 55 3.78 2.36 -1.42
CA PHE A 55 3.22 2.10 -2.75
C PHE A 55 2.02 3.02 -3.00
N ALA A 56 1.03 3.03 -2.10
CA ALA A 56 -0.16 3.86 -2.24
C ALA A 56 0.17 5.36 -2.41
N ASP A 57 1.04 5.90 -1.55
CA ASP A 57 1.44 7.31 -1.55
C ASP A 57 2.11 7.74 -2.88
N ASN A 58 2.83 6.83 -3.54
CA ASN A 58 3.49 7.11 -4.81
C ASN A 58 2.62 6.87 -6.05
N HIS A 59 1.49 6.15 -5.92
CA HIS A 59 0.69 5.68 -7.07
C HIS A 59 -0.76 6.19 -7.10
N TRP A 60 -1.25 6.84 -6.04
CA TRP A 60 -2.65 7.28 -5.91
C TRP A 60 -3.15 8.13 -7.09
N SER A 61 -2.25 8.88 -7.74
CA SER A 61 -2.61 9.80 -8.83
C SER A 61 -2.37 9.23 -10.22
N TRP A 62 -1.94 7.98 -10.38
CA TRP A 62 -1.55 7.44 -11.69
C TRP A 62 -2.75 7.14 -12.59
N THR A 63 -2.62 7.32 -13.90
CA THR A 63 -3.69 7.01 -14.87
C THR A 63 -3.94 5.51 -15.01
N ALA A 64 -2.88 4.70 -14.97
CA ALA A 64 -2.89 3.24 -15.05
C ALA A 64 -1.78 2.66 -14.16
N TRP A 65 -1.81 1.36 -13.87
CA TRP A 65 -0.75 0.70 -13.09
C TRP A 65 0.65 0.81 -13.73
N ASN A 66 0.72 0.93 -15.05
CA ASN A 66 1.95 1.07 -15.84
C ASN A 66 2.11 2.46 -16.49
N ASP A 67 1.27 3.43 -16.13
CA ASP A 67 1.35 4.79 -16.62
C ASP A 67 1.34 5.75 -15.43
N SER A 68 2.52 6.26 -15.10
CA SER A 68 2.73 7.18 -13.99
C SER A 68 2.31 8.62 -14.30
N THR A 69 1.58 8.86 -15.40
CA THR A 69 1.03 10.18 -15.70
C THR A 69 0.06 10.58 -14.58
N PRO A 70 0.32 11.67 -13.85
CA PRO A 70 -0.53 12.04 -12.73
C PRO A 70 -1.82 12.68 -13.24
N VAL A 71 -2.96 12.28 -12.67
CA VAL A 71 -4.24 12.98 -12.81
C VAL A 71 -4.42 13.97 -11.66
N ALA A 72 -5.29 14.96 -11.88
CA ALA A 72 -5.67 15.87 -10.80
C ALA A 72 -6.48 15.13 -9.73
N PHE A 73 -6.37 15.59 -8.49
CA PHE A 73 -7.17 15.08 -7.37
C PHE A 73 -8.67 15.00 -7.71
N GLY A 74 -9.29 13.87 -7.37
CA GLY A 74 -10.69 13.57 -7.64
C GLY A 74 -11.01 13.24 -9.11
N SER A 75 -10.03 13.25 -10.00
CA SER A 75 -10.24 12.84 -11.40
C SER A 75 -10.43 11.34 -11.50
N GLY A 76 -11.27 10.92 -12.44
CA GLY A 76 -11.50 9.50 -12.71
C GLY A 76 -10.26 8.79 -13.25
N GLN A 77 -10.02 7.57 -12.78
CA GLN A 77 -8.96 6.65 -13.19
C GLN A 77 -9.59 5.37 -13.75
N PRO A 78 -10.14 5.39 -14.98
CA PRO A 78 -10.87 4.26 -15.54
C PRO A 78 -9.99 3.02 -15.78
N ASP A 79 -8.67 3.20 -15.89
CA ASP A 79 -7.71 2.14 -16.20
C ASP A 79 -6.87 1.73 -14.98
N TYR A 80 -7.23 2.23 -13.78
CA TYR A 80 -6.61 1.82 -12.51
C TYR A 80 -7.65 1.85 -11.39
N GLN A 81 -8.33 0.73 -11.19
CA GLN A 81 -9.47 0.62 -10.27
C GLN A 81 -9.02 0.28 -8.83
N CYS A 82 -9.91 0.50 -7.88
CA CYS A 82 -9.72 0.32 -6.44
C CYS A 82 -9.10 -1.01 -6.03
N ALA A 83 -9.65 -2.12 -6.50
CA ALA A 83 -9.15 -3.45 -6.15
C ALA A 83 -7.74 -3.68 -6.70
N GLU A 84 -7.45 -3.25 -7.93
CA GLU A 84 -6.12 -3.34 -8.51
C GLU A 84 -5.10 -2.52 -7.72
N PHE A 85 -5.45 -1.29 -7.33
CA PHE A 85 -4.58 -0.43 -6.54
C PHE A 85 -4.19 -1.07 -5.22
N VAL A 86 -5.17 -1.62 -4.49
CA VAL A 86 -4.90 -2.31 -3.21
C VAL A 86 -4.14 -3.62 -3.44
N ALA A 87 -4.50 -4.42 -4.45
CA ALA A 87 -3.79 -5.66 -4.77
C ALA A 87 -2.31 -5.42 -5.07
N ARG A 88 -1.99 -4.36 -5.81
CA ARG A 88 -0.61 -3.99 -6.13
C ARG A 88 0.12 -3.45 -4.91
N ALA A 89 -0.53 -2.70 -4.02
CA ALA A 89 0.05 -2.29 -2.74
C ALA A 89 0.42 -3.51 -1.87
N LEU A 90 -0.48 -4.49 -1.76
CA LEU A 90 -0.23 -5.76 -1.07
C LEU A 90 0.93 -6.54 -1.71
N ALA A 91 0.98 -6.61 -3.04
CA ALA A 91 2.04 -7.28 -3.78
C ALA A 91 3.40 -6.58 -3.58
N ALA A 92 3.43 -5.24 -3.50
CA ALA A 92 4.65 -4.48 -3.21
C ALA A 92 5.25 -4.82 -1.83
N ALA A 93 4.41 -5.20 -0.87
CA ALA A 93 4.82 -5.69 0.44
C ALA A 93 5.06 -7.21 0.51
N GLY A 94 4.94 -7.92 -0.62
CA GLY A 94 5.11 -9.37 -0.70
C GLY A 94 3.99 -10.16 -0.02
N LEU A 95 2.81 -9.56 0.13
CA LEU A 95 1.63 -10.17 0.75
C LEU A 95 0.75 -10.95 -0.26
N VAL A 96 1.11 -10.91 -1.55
CA VAL A 96 0.51 -11.74 -2.61
C VAL A 96 1.59 -12.66 -3.17
N PRO A 97 1.75 -13.88 -2.64
CA PRO A 97 2.86 -14.77 -3.02
C PRO A 97 2.94 -15.02 -4.52
N GLY A 98 4.12 -14.82 -5.10
CA GLY A 98 4.37 -15.06 -6.53
C GLY A 98 3.96 -13.92 -7.46
N LEU A 99 3.40 -12.82 -6.93
CA LEU A 99 2.97 -11.67 -7.72
C LEU A 99 3.79 -10.42 -7.37
N SER A 100 4.22 -9.68 -8.39
CA SER A 100 4.93 -8.40 -8.25
C SER A 100 3.95 -7.24 -8.45
N PRO A 101 4.14 -6.07 -7.79
CA PRO A 101 3.34 -4.87 -8.07
C PRO A 101 3.36 -4.43 -9.54
N ASP A 102 4.39 -4.80 -10.31
CA ASP A 102 4.55 -4.49 -11.74
C ASP A 102 4.10 -5.62 -12.68
N ALA A 103 3.52 -6.71 -12.14
CA ALA A 103 3.07 -7.82 -12.98
C ALA A 103 1.92 -7.38 -13.91
N PRO A 104 1.80 -7.96 -15.12
CA PRO A 104 0.68 -7.72 -16.01
C PRO A 104 -0.67 -7.88 -15.31
N GLN A 105 -1.65 -7.06 -15.69
CA GLN A 105 -3.00 -7.09 -15.13
C GLN A 105 -3.66 -8.48 -15.25
N ASP A 106 -3.34 -9.24 -16.31
CA ASP A 106 -3.83 -10.61 -16.51
C ASP A 106 -3.41 -11.57 -15.38
N ASP A 107 -2.21 -11.39 -14.81
CA ASP A 107 -1.71 -12.20 -13.69
C ASP A 107 -2.49 -11.91 -12.40
N TYR A 108 -3.04 -10.70 -12.24
CA TYR A 108 -3.91 -10.33 -11.13
C TYR A 108 -5.36 -10.83 -11.34
N PHE A 109 -5.85 -10.80 -12.57
CA PHE A 109 -7.19 -11.27 -12.94
C PHE A 109 -7.31 -12.81 -12.82
N HIS A 110 -6.22 -13.53 -13.10
CA HIS A 110 -6.14 -14.99 -13.02
C HIS A 110 -5.17 -15.45 -11.93
N TYR A 111 -5.15 -14.80 -10.77
CA TYR A 111 -4.16 -15.12 -9.73
C TYR A 111 -4.36 -16.54 -9.19
N HIS A 112 -3.43 -17.44 -9.51
CA HIS A 112 -3.38 -18.79 -8.98
C HIS A 112 -2.73 -18.78 -7.60
N ALA A 113 -3.55 -18.84 -6.56
CA ALA A 113 -3.04 -18.81 -5.20
C ALA A 113 -2.52 -20.19 -4.75
N PRO A 114 -1.64 -20.25 -3.74
CA PRO A 114 -1.07 -21.49 -3.23
C PRO A 114 -2.07 -22.60 -2.88
N ASN A 115 -3.30 -22.26 -2.46
CA ASN A 115 -4.37 -23.23 -2.15
C ASN A 115 -5.03 -23.87 -3.39
N GLY A 116 -4.48 -23.64 -4.59
CA GLY A 116 -4.98 -24.18 -5.85
C GLY A 116 -6.24 -23.49 -6.38
N GLN A 117 -6.74 -22.45 -5.71
CA GLN A 117 -7.85 -21.63 -6.19
C GLN A 117 -7.35 -20.50 -7.09
N VAL A 118 -8.23 -20.03 -7.96
CA VAL A 118 -8.01 -18.83 -8.78
C VAL A 118 -8.82 -17.68 -8.20
N TYR A 119 -8.17 -16.53 -8.04
CA TYR A 119 -8.79 -15.30 -7.58
C TYR A 119 -8.63 -14.22 -8.66
N ASP A 120 -9.68 -13.42 -8.82
CA ASP A 120 -9.62 -12.14 -9.52
C ASP A 120 -9.33 -11.06 -8.47
N LEU A 121 -8.05 -10.67 -8.38
CA LEU A 121 -7.60 -9.64 -7.45
C LEU A 121 -7.97 -8.22 -7.90
N LEU A 122 -8.53 -8.07 -9.10
CA LEU A 122 -9.02 -6.80 -9.66
C LEU A 122 -10.50 -6.58 -9.37
N LEU A 123 -11.14 -7.55 -8.71
CA LEU A 123 -12.56 -7.54 -8.40
C LEU A 123 -12.76 -7.47 -6.88
N ILE A 124 -13.60 -6.53 -6.44
CA ILE A 124 -14.08 -6.42 -5.05
C ILE A 124 -15.56 -6.83 -4.93
N THR A 125 -16.36 -6.60 -5.98
CA THR A 125 -17.77 -6.98 -5.97
C THR A 125 -17.94 -8.48 -6.19
N PRO A 126 -18.61 -9.20 -5.29
CA PRO A 126 -18.86 -10.62 -5.45
C PRO A 126 -19.58 -10.90 -6.77
N LEU A 127 -19.08 -11.89 -7.52
CA LEU A 127 -19.73 -12.40 -8.71
C LEU A 127 -19.71 -13.93 -8.64
N PRO A 128 -20.81 -14.64 -8.97
CA PRO A 128 -20.93 -16.08 -8.69
C PRO A 128 -19.81 -16.98 -9.22
N GLN A 129 -19.13 -16.59 -10.30
CA GLN A 129 -18.05 -17.37 -10.91
C GLN A 129 -16.63 -16.95 -10.47
N TYR A 130 -16.48 -15.88 -9.68
CA TYR A 130 -15.18 -15.33 -9.32
C TYR A 130 -14.98 -15.30 -7.81
N LYS A 131 -13.75 -15.61 -7.37
CA LYS A 131 -13.28 -15.27 -6.03
C LYS A 131 -12.56 -13.93 -6.10
N THR A 132 -12.92 -13.01 -5.24
CA THR A 132 -12.45 -11.62 -5.21
C THR A 132 -11.14 -11.48 -4.42
N ILE A 133 -10.55 -10.28 -4.44
CA ILE A 133 -9.47 -9.93 -3.50
C ILE A 133 -9.91 -10.08 -2.03
N TYR A 134 -11.17 -9.80 -1.70
CA TYR A 134 -11.70 -9.98 -0.36
C TYR A 134 -11.68 -11.46 0.05
N ASP A 135 -12.09 -12.35 -0.86
CA ASP A 135 -12.03 -13.80 -0.62
C ASP A 135 -10.59 -14.27 -0.42
N PHE A 136 -9.62 -13.75 -1.20
CA PHE A 136 -8.20 -14.07 -1.01
C PHE A 136 -7.70 -13.66 0.39
N LEU A 137 -8.03 -12.44 0.83
CA LEU A 137 -7.62 -11.93 2.14
C LEU A 137 -8.14 -12.80 3.29
N MET A 138 -9.39 -13.27 3.19
CA MET A 138 -10.00 -14.14 4.19
C MET A 138 -9.47 -15.59 4.11
N ASP A 139 -9.43 -16.18 2.91
CA ASP A 139 -9.03 -17.58 2.69
C ASP A 139 -7.54 -17.82 3.06
N SER A 140 -6.68 -16.83 2.86
CA SER A 140 -5.26 -16.89 3.23
C SER A 140 -5.00 -16.62 4.72
N GLY A 141 -5.99 -16.13 5.45
CA GLY A 141 -5.82 -15.64 6.82
C GLY A 141 -4.94 -14.39 6.93
N LEU A 142 -4.65 -13.73 5.82
CA LEU A 142 -3.83 -12.52 5.76
C LEU A 142 -4.50 -11.34 6.46
N ALA A 143 -5.83 -11.29 6.41
CA ALA A 143 -6.60 -10.23 7.05
C ALA A 143 -7.83 -10.76 7.79
N THR A 144 -8.45 -9.87 8.57
CA THR A 144 -9.72 -10.13 9.25
C THR A 144 -10.61 -8.91 9.12
N ASP A 145 -11.85 -9.13 8.68
CA ASP A 145 -12.89 -8.11 8.73
C ASP A 145 -13.37 -7.93 10.19
N VAL A 146 -13.25 -6.70 10.71
CA VAL A 146 -13.67 -6.35 12.07
C VAL A 146 -14.92 -5.47 12.11
N GLY A 147 -15.59 -5.29 10.98
CA GLY A 147 -16.73 -4.38 10.84
C GLY A 147 -16.29 -2.92 10.83
N ASP A 148 -17.22 -2.03 11.17
CA ASP A 148 -16.95 -0.59 11.25
C ASP A 148 -16.20 -0.23 12.55
N ASP A 149 -14.87 -0.11 12.47
CA ASP A 149 -13.99 0.15 13.62
C ASP A 149 -12.80 1.07 13.26
N GLU A 150 -13.11 2.32 12.91
CA GLU A 150 -12.12 3.34 12.55
C GLU A 150 -11.02 3.53 13.61
N ALA A 151 -11.36 3.44 14.90
CA ALA A 151 -10.43 3.61 16.01
C ALA A 151 -9.33 2.53 16.03
N ALA A 152 -9.59 1.36 15.43
CA ALA A 152 -8.65 0.26 15.36
C ALA A 152 -7.81 0.25 14.08
N ALA A 153 -8.04 1.18 13.15
CA ALA A 153 -7.35 1.24 11.86
C ALA A 153 -5.86 1.53 12.03
N GLN A 154 -5.03 0.82 11.28
CA GLN A 154 -3.59 1.04 11.17
C GLN A 154 -3.21 1.25 9.70
N PRO A 155 -2.10 1.97 9.42
CA PRO A 155 -1.59 2.05 8.06
C PRO A 155 -1.38 0.64 7.46
N GLY A 156 -1.74 0.47 6.19
CA GLY A 156 -1.72 -0.83 5.50
C GLY A 156 -2.97 -1.70 5.72
N ASP A 157 -3.85 -1.37 6.66
CA ASP A 157 -5.19 -2.00 6.68
C ASP A 157 -6.00 -1.55 5.46
N MET A 158 -7.11 -2.22 5.17
CA MET A 158 -7.99 -1.90 4.06
C MET A 158 -9.35 -1.43 4.55
N VAL A 159 -9.96 -0.50 3.82
CA VAL A 159 -11.36 -0.13 3.99
C VAL A 159 -12.14 -0.75 2.84
N VAL A 160 -13.24 -1.44 3.14
CA VAL A 160 -14.14 -2.03 2.13
C VAL A 160 -15.51 -1.40 2.29
N THR A 161 -16.02 -0.80 1.22
CA THR A 161 -17.34 -0.15 1.18
C THR A 161 -18.40 -1.12 0.69
N TYR A 162 -19.59 -1.06 1.30
CA TYR A 162 -20.73 -1.94 1.02
C TYR A 162 -21.91 -1.15 0.43
N LEU A 163 -21.70 -0.58 -0.75
CA LEU A 163 -22.70 0.18 -1.50
C LEU A 163 -23.16 -0.54 -2.78
N GLY A 164 -22.82 -1.82 -2.91
CA GLY A 164 -23.27 -2.69 -3.99
C GLY A 164 -24.75 -3.07 -3.86
N TYR A 165 -25.24 -3.81 -4.86
CA TYR A 165 -26.59 -4.37 -4.82
C TYR A 165 -26.75 -5.25 -3.57
N ASP A 166 -27.89 -5.15 -2.88
CA ASP A 166 -28.16 -5.87 -1.62
C ASP A 166 -27.10 -5.69 -0.52
N GLY A 167 -26.33 -4.59 -0.56
CA GLY A 167 -25.28 -4.30 0.43
C GLY A 167 -23.99 -5.08 0.20
N GLU A 168 -23.73 -5.52 -1.03
CA GLU A 168 -22.47 -6.15 -1.41
C GLU A 168 -21.28 -5.18 -1.39
N ALA A 169 -20.06 -5.73 -1.26
CA ALA A 169 -18.83 -4.96 -1.38
C ALA A 169 -18.74 -4.31 -2.78
N SER A 170 -18.37 -3.04 -2.84
CA SER A 170 -18.39 -2.25 -4.08
C SER A 170 -17.14 -1.42 -4.32
N HIS A 171 -16.36 -1.15 -3.27
CA HIS A 171 -15.16 -0.34 -3.35
C HIS A 171 -14.19 -0.73 -2.25
N MET A 172 -12.92 -0.43 -2.44
CA MET A 172 -11.92 -0.55 -1.39
C MET A 172 -10.82 0.50 -1.49
N GLY A 173 -10.18 0.78 -0.36
CA GLY A 173 -9.02 1.65 -0.28
C GLY A 173 -8.02 1.15 0.76
N LEU A 174 -6.83 1.75 0.78
CA LEU A 174 -5.77 1.43 1.73
C LEU A 174 -5.73 2.50 2.81
N VAL A 175 -5.76 2.10 4.08
CA VAL A 175 -5.54 3.02 5.21
C VAL A 175 -4.10 3.54 5.14
N ALA A 176 -3.98 4.84 4.99
CA ALA A 176 -2.72 5.54 4.79
C ALA A 176 -2.21 6.18 6.10
N THR A 177 -3.11 6.60 7.00
CA THR A 177 -2.75 7.00 8.38
C THR A 177 -3.69 6.37 9.40
N ALA A 178 -3.15 6.00 10.56
CA ALA A 178 -3.95 5.71 11.76
C ALA A 178 -4.72 6.96 12.23
N PRO A 179 -5.81 6.76 13.00
CA PRO A 179 -6.52 7.85 13.63
C PRO A 179 -5.69 8.51 14.73
N THR A 180 -6.04 9.74 15.06
CA THR A 180 -5.47 10.49 16.18
C THR A 180 -6.59 10.98 17.10
N ALA A 181 -6.25 11.62 18.21
CA ALA A 181 -7.24 12.21 19.10
C ALA A 181 -8.13 13.29 18.45
N THR A 182 -7.71 13.84 17.30
CA THR A 182 -8.38 14.99 16.66
C THR A 182 -8.70 14.80 15.18
N ALA A 183 -8.29 13.68 14.59
CA ALA A 183 -8.48 13.39 13.17
C ALA A 183 -8.72 11.91 12.98
N GLU A 184 -9.62 11.58 12.07
CA GLU A 184 -9.89 10.20 11.72
C GLU A 184 -8.73 9.57 10.93
N ALA A 185 -8.75 8.24 10.83
CA ALA A 185 -7.89 7.51 9.90
C ALA A 185 -8.09 8.03 8.47
N THR A 186 -7.02 8.05 7.66
CA THR A 186 -7.12 8.44 6.26
C THR A 186 -6.87 7.27 5.33
N VAL A 187 -7.46 7.33 4.14
CA VAL A 187 -7.50 6.28 3.14
C VAL A 187 -7.08 6.86 1.78
N ASP A 188 -6.22 6.14 1.09
CA ASP A 188 -5.89 6.37 -0.32
C ASP A 188 -6.69 5.36 -1.16
N ALA A 189 -7.31 5.84 -2.25
CA ALA A 189 -8.16 5.00 -3.09
C ALA A 189 -8.15 5.44 -4.55
N HIS A 190 -8.61 4.51 -5.40
CA HIS A 190 -8.65 4.62 -6.85
C HIS A 190 -10.09 4.67 -7.39
N ASN A 191 -10.32 4.47 -8.69
CA ASN A 191 -11.52 4.86 -9.47
C ASN A 191 -11.62 6.38 -9.66
N ASN A 192 -11.42 7.13 -8.59
CA ASN A 192 -11.14 8.55 -8.57
C ASN A 192 -9.87 8.76 -7.76
N ALA A 193 -9.00 9.69 -8.15
CA ALA A 193 -7.73 9.90 -7.47
C ALA A 193 -7.97 10.51 -6.08
N ARG A 194 -7.99 9.67 -5.05
CA ARG A 194 -8.26 10.05 -3.65
C ARG A 194 -6.99 9.88 -2.83
N TYR A 195 -6.51 11.00 -2.31
CA TYR A 195 -5.35 11.06 -1.42
C TYR A 195 -5.80 11.52 -0.04
N ARG A 196 -5.56 10.69 0.98
CA ARG A 196 -5.79 10.95 2.40
C ARG A 196 -7.23 11.38 2.72
N PHE A 197 -8.21 10.70 2.14
CA PHE A 197 -9.62 10.92 2.51
C PHE A 197 -9.94 10.29 3.86
N GLY A 198 -10.80 10.93 4.64
CA GLY A 198 -11.25 10.38 5.91
C GLY A 198 -11.93 9.02 5.76
N TYR A 199 -11.68 8.10 6.69
CA TYR A 199 -12.25 6.75 6.71
C TYR A 199 -13.77 6.76 6.48
N HIS A 200 -14.51 7.66 7.16
CA HIS A 200 -15.97 7.70 7.05
C HIS A 200 -16.49 8.27 5.71
N TYR A 201 -15.62 8.81 4.85
CA TYR A 201 -16.00 9.14 3.47
C TYR A 201 -16.48 7.90 2.71
N TYR A 202 -15.97 6.73 3.08
CA TYR A 202 -16.23 5.45 2.42
C TYR A 202 -17.38 4.66 3.06
N ALA A 203 -18.10 5.26 4.01
CA ALA A 203 -19.20 4.60 4.72
C ALA A 203 -20.43 4.36 3.80
N PRO A 204 -21.21 3.28 4.03
CA PRO A 204 -20.99 2.19 4.97
C PRO A 204 -19.77 1.34 4.58
N SER A 205 -18.87 1.16 5.53
CA SER A 205 -17.60 0.48 5.31
C SER A 205 -17.24 -0.42 6.48
N HIS A 206 -16.46 -1.45 6.17
CA HIS A 206 -15.75 -2.22 7.18
C HIS A 206 -14.25 -1.96 7.07
N LEU A 207 -13.58 -2.09 8.22
CA LEU A 207 -12.14 -2.19 8.32
C LEU A 207 -11.73 -3.66 8.17
N VAL A 208 -10.92 -3.95 7.15
CA VAL A 208 -10.28 -5.23 6.93
C VAL A 208 -8.83 -5.13 7.39
N LYS A 209 -8.54 -5.66 8.57
CA LYS A 209 -7.25 -5.51 9.24
C LYS A 209 -6.27 -6.57 8.84
N LEU A 210 -5.05 -6.18 8.47
CA LEU A 210 -3.97 -7.14 8.33
C LEU A 210 -3.64 -7.74 9.70
N VAL A 211 -3.55 -9.07 9.74
CA VAL A 211 -3.21 -9.79 10.97
C VAL A 211 -1.77 -9.46 11.43
N PRO A 212 -1.47 -9.61 12.73
CA PRO A 212 -0.09 -9.58 13.18
C PRO A 212 0.75 -10.65 12.47
N ASN A 213 1.92 -10.24 12.01
CA ASN A 213 2.86 -10.98 11.17
C ASN A 213 2.29 -11.43 9.83
N ALA A 214 1.43 -10.62 9.20
CA ALA A 214 0.80 -10.83 7.89
C ALA A 214 1.71 -11.52 6.85
N PHE A 215 2.95 -11.06 6.69
CA PHE A 215 3.93 -11.69 5.79
C PHE A 215 4.25 -13.13 6.19
N VAL A 216 4.54 -13.38 7.46
CA VAL A 216 4.80 -14.75 7.95
C VAL A 216 3.56 -15.61 7.78
N THR A 217 2.37 -15.08 8.07
CA THR A 217 1.10 -15.78 7.92
C THR A 217 0.87 -16.25 6.49
N VAL A 218 0.97 -15.34 5.50
CA VAL A 218 0.69 -15.70 4.11
C VAL A 218 1.74 -16.65 3.53
N TRP A 219 3.01 -16.53 3.93
CA TRP A 219 4.06 -17.44 3.49
C TRP A 219 4.00 -18.81 4.19
N ALA A 220 3.61 -18.85 5.46
CA ALA A 220 3.33 -20.11 6.16
C ALA A 220 2.14 -20.84 5.53
N TRP A 221 1.06 -20.10 5.26
CA TRP A 221 -0.10 -20.60 4.51
C TRP A 221 0.33 -21.15 3.14
N ALA A 222 1.10 -20.37 2.36
CA ALA A 222 1.59 -20.80 1.06
C ALA A 222 2.40 -22.10 1.14
N ALA A 223 3.34 -22.19 2.09
CA ALA A 223 4.16 -23.37 2.30
C ALA A 223 3.32 -24.60 2.71
N GLU A 224 2.33 -24.43 3.59
CA GLU A 224 1.40 -25.50 3.96
C GLU A 224 0.62 -26.03 2.75
N GLN A 225 0.11 -25.15 1.90
CA GLN A 225 -0.63 -25.57 0.71
C GLN A 225 0.27 -26.34 -0.25
N TRP A 226 1.52 -25.90 -0.45
CA TRP A 226 2.49 -26.61 -1.29
C TRP A 226 2.81 -28.01 -0.76
N LEU A 227 2.96 -28.16 0.54
CA LEU A 227 3.20 -29.46 1.18
C LEU A 227 1.98 -30.38 1.10
N SER A 228 0.78 -29.81 1.17
CA SER A 228 -0.48 -30.56 1.22
C SER A 228 -0.95 -31.01 -0.17
N HIS A 229 -0.69 -30.22 -1.20
CA HIS A 229 -1.20 -30.44 -2.55
C HIS A 229 -0.13 -30.85 -3.57
N GLY A 230 1.16 -30.81 -3.19
CA GLY A 230 2.28 -31.04 -4.09
C GLY A 230 2.45 -29.91 -5.10
N THR A 231 3.57 -29.89 -5.81
CA THR A 231 3.79 -28.94 -6.92
C THR A 231 2.87 -29.35 -8.08
N SER A 232 1.66 -28.82 -8.14
CA SER A 232 0.93 -28.75 -9.40
C SER A 232 1.65 -27.75 -10.29
N GLU A 233 2.70 -28.23 -10.99
CA GLU A 233 3.29 -27.52 -12.12
C GLU A 233 2.19 -27.23 -13.14
N THR A 234 1.76 -25.97 -13.20
CA THR A 234 1.24 -25.40 -14.43
C THR A 234 1.77 -23.98 -14.57
N VAL A 235 3.08 -23.89 -14.82
CA VAL A 235 3.64 -22.74 -15.53
C VAL A 235 3.28 -22.95 -17.00
N ASN A 236 2.27 -22.24 -17.51
CA ASN A 236 2.12 -21.95 -18.93
C ASN A 236 1.21 -20.73 -19.09
N GLN A 237 1.82 -19.58 -19.40
CA GLN A 237 1.97 -19.04 -20.76
C GLN A 237 0.72 -18.29 -21.23
N HIS A 238 0.81 -16.96 -21.08
CA HIS A 238 0.22 -15.91 -21.91
C HIS A 238 -0.91 -16.32 -22.85
N ALA A 239 -2.13 -15.91 -22.52
CA ALA A 239 -3.18 -15.68 -23.49
C ALA A 239 -3.74 -14.26 -23.31
N THR A 240 -3.28 -13.34 -24.15
CA THR A 240 -3.90 -12.02 -24.34
C THR A 240 -5.37 -12.19 -24.72
N VAL A 241 -6.27 -11.75 -23.85
CA VAL A 241 -7.64 -11.39 -24.24
C VAL A 241 -8.00 -10.06 -23.55
N ASN A 242 -7.93 -8.99 -24.34
CA ASN A 242 -8.71 -7.79 -24.09
C ASN A 242 -10.19 -8.17 -24.23
N ASP A 243 -10.98 -8.10 -23.16
CA ASP A 243 -12.27 -7.43 -23.30
C ASP A 243 -12.83 -6.90 -21.97
N ARG A 244 -13.56 -5.80 -22.12
CA ARG A 244 -14.03 -4.86 -21.10
C ARG A 244 -14.90 -5.52 -20.02
N MET A 245 -14.61 -5.20 -18.76
CA MET A 245 -15.59 -5.29 -17.67
C MET A 245 -16.21 -3.93 -17.34
N ALA A 246 -17.51 -3.99 -17.05
CA ALA A 246 -18.40 -2.86 -16.86
C ALA A 246 -18.07 -2.06 -15.58
N ARG A 247 -18.22 -0.73 -15.70
CA ARG A 247 -18.03 0.26 -14.63
C ARG A 247 -18.98 0.01 -13.45
N ALA A 248 -18.44 -0.24 -12.27
CA ALA A 248 -19.05 0.21 -11.03
C ALA A 248 -18.77 1.71 -10.90
N THR A 249 -19.80 2.54 -11.07
CA THR A 249 -19.70 3.97 -10.77
C THR A 249 -19.68 4.16 -9.26
N ASP A 250 -18.65 4.86 -8.78
CA ASP A 250 -18.51 5.37 -7.43
C ASP A 250 -19.86 5.92 -6.92
N PRO A 251 -20.34 5.53 -5.73
CA PRO A 251 -21.42 6.24 -5.07
C PRO A 251 -20.99 7.70 -4.91
N THR A 252 -21.65 8.60 -5.63
CA THR A 252 -21.42 10.04 -5.48
C THR A 252 -21.62 10.41 -4.01
N GLY A 253 -20.51 10.59 -3.28
CA GLY A 253 -20.55 11.19 -1.95
C GLY A 253 -21.25 12.56 -2.00
N PRO A 254 -21.82 13.04 -0.87
CA PRO A 254 -22.57 14.28 -0.86
C PRO A 254 -21.71 15.44 -1.37
N GLN A 255 -22.21 16.11 -2.40
CA GLN A 255 -21.63 17.34 -2.92
C GLN A 255 -21.83 18.43 -1.86
N VAL A 256 -20.74 18.89 -1.25
CA VAL A 256 -20.68 20.16 -0.52
C VAL A 256 -20.10 21.25 -1.41
#